data_AF-A0A0R3TFX7-F1
#
_entry.id   AF-A0A0R3TFX7-F1
#
_cell.length_a   1.000
_cell.length_b   1.000
_cell.length_c   1.000
_cell.angle_alpha   90.00
_cell.angle_beta   90.00
_cell.angle_gamma   90.00
#
_symmetry.space_group_name_H-M   'P 1'
#
loop_
_entity.id
_entity.type
_entity.pdbx_description
1 polymer ?
#
loop_
_entity_poly.entity_id
_entity_poly.type
_entity_poly.pdbx_seq_one_letter_code
_entity_poly.pdbx_strand_id
1 'polypeptide(L)'
;MALDLDIPDTINYMRVEGEYIAKRLKLDVPPIQLPHCGRLSNDQHFLATSSDQSQYRLFLTQRDYIAFLLNHYFSEKNIEHDPYIRLHLQKYKGVEMERVRNFPWLAQISFPPDEIIHAINAKLPHLKTFKNESNVTFISRKEECKYTKIDRFSST
;
A
#
# COMPACT_ATOMS: atom_id res chain seq x y z
N MET A 1 -13.42 -3.37 5.84
CA MET A 1 -12.59 -4.20 4.96
C MET A 1 -11.37 -4.65 5.76
N ALA A 2 -11.27 -5.93 6.10
CA ALA A 2 -10.11 -6.43 6.87
C ALA A 2 -8.91 -6.57 5.92
N LEU A 3 -7.84 -5.84 6.21
CA LEU A 3 -6.55 -5.97 5.54
C LEU A 3 -5.79 -7.15 6.15
N ASP A 4 -6.30 -8.36 5.91
CA ASP A 4 -5.58 -9.61 6.18
C ASP A 4 -4.75 -9.93 4.94
N LEU A 5 -3.51 -9.50 5.00
CA LEU A 5 -2.47 -9.72 4.01
C LEU A 5 -1.35 -10.49 4.69
N ASP A 6 -0.63 -11.32 3.93
CA ASP A 6 0.74 -11.68 4.30
C ASP A 6 1.56 -10.38 4.34
N ILE A 7 1.76 -9.86 5.54
CA ILE A 7 2.57 -8.67 5.79
C ILE A 7 3.99 -9.18 6.02
N PRO A 8 4.97 -8.78 5.18
CA PRO A 8 6.36 -9.16 5.41
C PRO A 8 6.85 -8.76 6.80
N ASP A 9 7.61 -9.64 7.45
CA ASP A 9 8.23 -9.39 8.77
C ASP A 9 9.17 -8.18 8.79
N THR A 10 9.60 -7.73 7.61
CA THR A 10 10.39 -6.51 7.44
C THR A 10 9.59 -5.25 7.81
N ILE A 11 8.26 -5.29 7.81
CA ILE A 11 7.37 -4.15 8.06
C ILE A 11 7.00 -4.09 9.54
N ASN A 12 7.47 -3.04 10.22
CA ASN A 12 7.28 -2.90 11.67
C ASN A 12 6.08 -2.02 12.03
N TYR A 13 5.20 -2.56 12.89
CA TYR A 13 4.07 -1.83 13.44
C TYR A 13 3.68 -2.38 14.82
N MET A 14 2.96 -1.58 15.59
CA MET A 14 2.31 -2.00 16.83
C MET A 14 0.80 -2.07 16.59
N ARG A 15 0.13 -3.03 17.23
CA ARG A 15 -1.34 -3.04 17.31
C ARG A 15 -1.76 -2.20 18.50
N VAL A 16 -2.74 -1.33 18.30
CA VAL A 16 -3.28 -0.45 19.34
C VAL A 16 -4.79 -0.34 19.22
N GLU A 17 -5.46 -0.15 20.34
CA GLU A 17 -6.90 0.07 20.42
C GLU A 17 -7.31 1.41 19.78
N GLY A 18 -8.56 1.51 19.32
CA GLY A 18 -9.14 2.76 18.80
C GLY A 18 -9.08 3.91 19.80
N GLU A 19 -9.30 3.64 21.09
CA GLU A 19 -9.22 4.62 22.17
C GLU A 19 -7.82 5.22 22.29
N TYR A 20 -6.77 4.45 22.02
CA TYR A 20 -5.41 4.95 21.99
C TYR A 20 -5.23 5.99 20.87
N ILE A 21 -5.76 5.71 19.68
CA ILE A 21 -5.72 6.65 18.54
C ILE A 21 -6.56 7.91 18.83
N ALA A 22 -7.78 7.75 19.37
CA ALA A 22 -8.63 8.88 19.76
C ALA A 22 -7.90 9.84 20.71
N LYS A 23 -7.27 9.30 21.76
CA LYS A 23 -6.49 10.07 22.72
C LYS A 23 -5.30 10.79 22.06
N ARG A 24 -4.60 10.15 21.13
CA ARG A 24 -3.48 10.75 20.40
C ARG A 24 -3.92 11.86 19.44
N LEU A 25 -5.11 11.74 18.86
CA LEU A 25 -5.72 12.75 18.01
C LEU A 25 -6.42 13.87 18.81
N LYS A 26 -6.53 13.74 20.14
CA LYS A 26 -7.30 14.63 21.02
C LYS A 26 -8.78 14.73 20.62
N LEU A 27 -9.35 13.60 20.19
CA LEU A 27 -10.77 13.50 19.86
C LEU A 27 -11.51 12.78 20.98
N ASP A 28 -12.68 13.29 21.33
CA ASP A 28 -13.60 12.67 22.28
C ASP A 28 -14.79 12.08 21.50
N VAL A 29 -14.50 11.03 20.72
CA VAL A 29 -15.47 10.36 19.85
C VAL A 29 -15.28 8.84 19.96
N PRO A 30 -16.34 8.04 19.77
CA PRO A 30 -16.22 6.59 19.76
C PRO A 30 -15.37 6.10 18.58
N PRO A 31 -14.74 4.91 18.69
CA PRO A 31 -13.85 4.39 17.65
C PRO A 31 -14.40 4.42 16.23
N ILE A 32 -15.68 4.07 16.03
CA ILE A 32 -16.33 4.04 14.71
C ILE A 32 -16.33 5.39 13.97
N GLN A 33 -16.17 6.50 14.68
CA GLN A 33 -16.10 7.86 14.12
C GLN A 33 -14.67 8.33 13.87
N LEU A 34 -13.66 7.54 14.27
CA LEU A 34 -12.26 7.85 14.03
C LEU A 34 -11.89 7.65 12.56
N PRO A 35 -10.92 8.40 12.03
CA PRO A 35 -10.43 8.19 10.68
C PRO A 35 -9.85 6.78 10.52
N HIS A 36 -10.06 6.16 9.35
CA HIS A 36 -9.48 4.85 9.04
C HIS A 36 -7.96 4.88 8.93
N CYS A 37 -7.37 6.03 8.61
CA CYS A 37 -5.92 6.20 8.54
C CYS A 37 -5.55 7.65 8.77
N GLY A 38 -4.27 7.88 9.04
CA GLY A 38 -3.74 9.22 9.13
C GLY A 38 -2.37 9.25 9.75
N ARG A 39 -1.99 10.46 10.16
CA ARG A 39 -0.71 10.75 10.81
C ARG A 39 -0.96 11.41 12.17
N LEU A 40 -0.23 10.96 13.19
CA LEU A 40 -0.22 11.55 14.52
C LEU A 40 0.76 12.74 14.59
N SER A 41 0.70 13.51 15.68
CA SER A 41 1.57 14.68 15.89
C SER A 41 3.06 14.36 16.02
N ASN A 42 3.41 13.10 16.27
CA ASN A 42 4.79 12.61 16.34
C ASN A 42 5.25 11.92 15.04
N ASP A 43 4.61 12.24 13.91
CA ASP A 43 4.86 11.69 12.57
C ASP A 43 4.66 10.16 12.41
N GLN A 44 4.13 9.48 13.43
CA GLN A 44 3.70 8.11 13.29
C GLN A 44 2.42 8.03 12.45
N HIS A 45 2.37 7.04 11.57
CA HIS A 45 1.23 6.79 10.73
C HIS A 45 0.39 5.65 11.31
N PHE A 46 -0.92 5.70 11.10
CA PHE A 46 -1.83 4.66 11.55
C PHE A 46 -2.81 4.23 10.47
N LEU A 47 -3.30 3.00 10.58
CA LEU A 47 -4.32 2.43 9.70
C LEU A 47 -5.19 1.44 10.47
N ALA A 48 -6.51 1.60 10.40
CA ALA A 48 -7.49 0.73 11.02
C ALA A 48 -7.40 -0.68 10.43
N THR A 49 -7.53 -1.69 11.29
CA THR A 49 -7.55 -3.10 10.86
C THR A 49 -8.96 -3.62 10.65
N SER A 50 -9.95 -2.95 11.24
CA SER A 50 -11.35 -3.34 11.25
C SER A 50 -12.26 -2.21 10.76
N SER A 51 -13.49 -2.55 10.36
CA SER A 51 -14.49 -1.58 9.91
C SER A 51 -15.15 -0.78 11.02
N ASP A 52 -15.07 -1.25 12.26
CA ASP A 52 -15.54 -0.56 13.46
C ASP A 52 -14.46 0.32 14.10
N GLN A 53 -13.25 0.32 13.51
CA GLN A 53 -12.07 1.03 14.00
C GLN A 53 -11.71 0.72 15.46
N SER A 54 -12.12 -0.45 15.97
CA SER A 54 -11.72 -0.91 17.31
C SER A 54 -10.21 -1.13 17.42
N GLN A 55 -9.54 -1.41 16.29
CA GLN A 55 -8.13 -1.77 16.24
C GLN A 55 -7.39 -1.06 15.11
N TYR A 56 -6.13 -0.70 15.38
CA TYR A 56 -5.25 0.01 14.48
C TYR A 56 -3.85 -0.59 14.44
N ARG A 57 -3.20 -0.48 13.28
CA ARG A 57 -1.75 -0.60 13.13
C ARG A 57 -1.14 0.79 13.27
N LEU A 58 -0.21 0.95 14.19
CA LEU A 58 0.62 2.14 14.36
C LEU A 58 2.03 1.83 13.88
N PHE A 59 2.44 2.45 12.77
CA PHE A 59 3.71 2.16 12.12
C PHE A 59 4.87 2.88 12.83
N LEU A 60 5.99 2.17 13.00
CA LEU A 60 7.17 2.72 13.67
C LEU A 60 7.87 3.79 12.83
N THR A 61 7.86 3.62 11.50
CA THR A 61 8.41 4.58 10.56
C THR A 61 7.45 4.84 9.41
N GLN A 62 7.60 6.00 8.76
CA GLN A 62 6.91 6.31 7.50
C GLN A 62 7.17 5.23 6.44
N ARG A 63 8.40 4.69 6.40
CA ARG A 63 8.79 3.65 5.45
C ARG A 63 8.02 2.36 5.66
N ASP A 64 7.77 1.96 6.91
CA ASP A 64 6.94 0.80 7.23
C ASP A 64 5.51 1.01 6.73
N TYR A 65 4.97 2.22 6.88
CA TYR A 65 3.64 2.54 6.38
C TYR A 65 3.54 2.51 4.85
N ILE A 66 4.50 3.13 4.16
CA ILE A 66 4.59 3.07 2.68
C ILE A 66 4.68 1.62 2.22
N ALA A 67 5.58 0.84 2.83
CA ALA A 67 5.77 -0.56 2.48
C ALA A 67 4.50 -1.38 2.68
N PHE A 68 3.76 -1.12 3.77
CA PHE A 68 2.49 -1.80 4.04
C PHE A 68 1.46 -1.53 2.95
N LEU A 69 1.29 -0.26 2.55
CA LEU A 69 0.33 0.12 1.51
C LEU A 69 0.72 -0.49 0.15
N LEU A 70 1.99 -0.44 -0.22
CA LEU A 70 2.47 -1.06 -1.45
C LEU A 70 2.29 -2.58 -1.44
N ASN A 71 2.57 -3.25 -0.32
CA ASN A 71 2.32 -4.68 -0.15
C ASN A 71 0.84 -5.02 -0.38
N HIS A 72 -0.07 -4.19 0.12
CA HIS A 72 -1.50 -4.35 -0.13
C HIS A 72 -1.85 -4.18 -1.61
N TYR A 73 -1.49 -3.05 -2.22
CA TYR A 73 -1.86 -2.73 -3.59
C TYR A 73 -1.31 -3.75 -4.60
N PHE A 74 -0.09 -4.23 -4.37
CA PHE A 74 0.56 -5.22 -5.23
C PHE A 74 0.42 -6.66 -4.71
N SER A 75 -0.46 -6.92 -3.75
CA SER A 75 -0.80 -8.30 -3.35
C SER A 75 -1.51 -9.02 -4.50
N GLU A 76 -1.35 -10.33 -4.60
CA GLU A 76 -2.00 -11.11 -5.67
C GLU A 76 -3.52 -10.95 -5.63
N LYS A 77 -4.09 -10.99 -4.42
CA LYS A 77 -5.52 -10.77 -4.19
C LYS A 77 -5.96 -9.39 -4.68
N ASN A 78 -5.21 -8.32 -4.40
CA ASN A 78 -5.58 -7.00 -4.89
C ASN A 78 -5.41 -6.90 -6.41
N ILE A 79 -4.34 -7.43 -6.98
CA ILE A 79 -4.12 -7.44 -8.44
C ILE A 79 -5.25 -8.18 -9.17
N GLU A 80 -5.76 -9.27 -8.60
CA GLU A 80 -6.87 -10.03 -9.18
C GLU A 80 -8.16 -9.21 -9.25
N HIS A 81 -8.46 -8.44 -8.20
CA HIS A 81 -9.71 -7.71 -8.03
C HIS A 81 -9.65 -6.25 -8.50
N ASP A 82 -8.45 -5.69 -8.65
CA ASP A 82 -8.21 -4.33 -9.12
C ASP A 82 -7.94 -4.36 -10.64
N PRO A 83 -8.96 -4.10 -11.49
CA PRO A 83 -8.79 -4.15 -12.93
C PRO A 83 -7.80 -3.10 -13.43
N TYR A 84 -7.64 -1.99 -12.71
CA TYR A 84 -6.74 -0.92 -13.08
C TYR A 84 -5.28 -1.37 -12.95
N ILE A 85 -4.90 -1.90 -11.78
CA ILE A 85 -3.55 -2.44 -11.55
C ILE A 85 -3.28 -3.59 -12.54
N ARG A 86 -4.24 -4.51 -12.71
CA ARG A 86 -4.10 -5.65 -13.62
C ARG A 86 -3.81 -5.22 -15.05
N LEU A 87 -4.57 -4.27 -15.60
CA LEU A 87 -4.38 -3.76 -16.96
C LEU A 87 -3.00 -3.12 -17.14
N HIS A 88 -2.54 -2.36 -16.14
CA HIS A 88 -1.22 -1.74 -16.18
C HIS A 88 -0.09 -2.79 -16.16
N LEU A 89 -0.20 -3.81 -15.32
CA LEU A 89 0.76 -4.92 -15.29
C LEU A 89 0.78 -5.72 -16.60
N GLN A 90 -0.38 -5.92 -17.24
CA GLN A 90 -0.46 -6.62 -18.53
C GLN A 90 0.14 -5.80 -19.68
N LYS A 91 -0.21 -4.51 -19.78
CA LYS A 91 0.18 -3.65 -20.90
C LYS A 91 1.58 -3.07 -20.80
N TYR A 92 2.01 -2.68 -19.59
CA TYR A 92 3.25 -1.95 -19.35
C TYR A 92 4.23 -2.69 -18.43
N LYS A 93 3.92 -3.94 -18.03
CA LYS A 93 4.74 -4.76 -17.12
C LYS A 93 4.96 -4.15 -15.73
N GLY A 94 4.21 -3.10 -15.39
CA GLY A 94 4.34 -2.33 -14.16
C GLY A 94 3.29 -1.24 -14.06
N VAL A 95 3.11 -0.71 -12.86
CA VAL A 95 2.32 0.51 -12.61
C VAL A 95 3.29 1.68 -12.47
N GLU A 96 3.02 2.77 -13.16
CA GLU A 96 3.83 3.99 -13.10
C GLU A 96 3.88 4.56 -11.68
N MET A 97 5.06 4.97 -11.23
CA MET A 97 5.28 5.57 -9.90
C MET A 97 4.31 6.72 -9.62
N GLU A 98 4.11 7.61 -10.59
CA GLU A 98 3.20 8.74 -10.49
C GLU A 98 1.76 8.32 -10.22
N ARG A 99 1.33 7.21 -10.83
CA ARG A 99 -0.01 6.65 -10.62
C ARG A 99 -0.14 6.01 -9.24
N VAL A 100 0.89 5.30 -8.79
CA VAL A 100 0.93 4.70 -7.45
C VAL A 100 0.82 5.76 -6.36
N ARG A 101 1.48 6.92 -6.52
CA ARG A 101 1.36 8.04 -5.57
C ARG A 101 -0.07 8.56 -5.41
N ASN A 102 -0.88 8.41 -6.44
CA ASN A 102 -2.27 8.87 -6.46
C ASN A 102 -3.26 7.82 -5.94
N PHE A 103 -2.80 6.68 -5.43
CA PHE A 103 -3.69 5.69 -4.84
C PHE A 103 -4.33 6.19 -3.54
N PRO A 104 -5.59 5.83 -3.21
CA PRO A 104 -6.38 6.51 -2.19
C PRO A 104 -5.74 6.67 -0.80
N TRP A 105 -4.94 5.69 -0.36
CA TRP A 105 -4.24 5.77 0.93
C TRP A 105 -2.84 6.39 0.83
N LEU A 106 -2.17 6.23 -0.31
CA LEU A 106 -0.87 6.87 -0.54
C LEU A 106 -0.99 8.38 -0.82
N ALA A 107 -2.09 8.80 -1.45
CA ALA A 107 -2.34 10.20 -1.79
C ALA A 107 -2.56 11.10 -0.55
N GLN A 108 -3.01 10.53 0.57
CA GLN A 108 -3.33 11.30 1.79
C GLN A 108 -2.11 11.90 2.49
N ILE A 109 -0.92 11.44 2.14
CA ILE A 109 0.31 11.56 2.93
C ILE A 109 1.49 12.08 2.09
N SER A 110 1.25 12.30 0.77
CA SER A 110 2.15 12.95 -0.19
C SER A 110 3.63 12.56 -0.03
N PHE A 111 4.06 11.52 -0.74
CA PHE A 111 5.43 11.02 -0.64
C PHE A 111 6.31 11.40 -1.83
N PRO A 112 7.59 11.74 -1.59
CA PRO A 112 8.57 11.85 -2.67
C PRO A 112 8.83 10.46 -3.28
N PRO A 113 9.10 10.36 -4.60
CA PRO A 113 9.33 9.09 -5.27
C PRO A 113 10.44 8.25 -4.65
N ASP A 114 11.50 8.90 -4.15
CA ASP A 114 12.66 8.22 -3.55
C ASP A 114 12.27 7.44 -2.28
N GLU A 115 11.32 7.93 -1.48
CA GLU A 115 10.85 7.20 -0.29
C GLU A 115 10.10 5.92 -0.66
N ILE A 116 9.37 5.93 -1.79
CA ILE A 116 8.72 4.72 -2.32
C ILE A 116 9.76 3.70 -2.78
N ILE A 117 10.78 4.16 -3.51
CA ILE A 117 11.88 3.29 -3.97
C ILE A 117 12.63 2.69 -2.77
N HIS A 118 12.94 3.52 -1.76
CA HIS A 118 13.57 3.06 -0.53
C HIS A 118 12.71 2.05 0.24
N ALA A 119 11.40 2.29 0.34
CA ALA A 119 10.48 1.34 0.97
C ALA A 119 10.47 0.00 0.23
N ILE A 120 10.42 0.00 -1.10
CA ILE A 120 10.46 -1.22 -1.91
C ILE A 120 11.76 -1.99 -1.66
N ASN A 121 12.90 -1.32 -1.84
CA ASN A 121 14.21 -1.97 -1.74
C ASN A 121 14.51 -2.50 -0.34
N ALA A 122 14.08 -1.79 0.71
CA ALA A 122 14.38 -2.15 2.09
C ALA A 122 13.38 -3.15 2.69
N LYS A 123 12.12 -3.15 2.23
CA LYS A 123 11.03 -3.84 2.93
C LYS A 123 10.29 -4.86 2.06
N LEU A 124 10.28 -4.72 0.74
CA LEU A 124 9.43 -5.51 -0.14
C LEU A 124 10.26 -6.36 -1.11
N PRO A 125 10.81 -7.50 -0.65
CA PRO A 125 11.70 -8.31 -1.47
C PRO A 125 11.02 -8.88 -2.73
N HIS A 126 9.70 -8.98 -2.73
CA HIS A 126 8.89 -9.46 -3.86
C HIS A 126 8.52 -8.37 -4.87
N LEU A 127 8.80 -7.09 -4.60
CA LEU A 127 8.60 -5.98 -5.53
C LEU A 127 9.92 -5.51 -6.13
N LYS A 128 9.83 -4.89 -7.32
CA LYS A 128 10.94 -4.23 -8.01
C LYS A 128 10.48 -2.93 -8.64
N THR A 129 11.46 -2.05 -8.86
CA THR A 129 11.30 -0.84 -9.67
C THR A 129 12.16 -0.93 -10.93
N PHE A 130 11.68 -0.40 -12.04
CA PHE A 130 12.44 -0.33 -13.30
C PHE A 130 12.05 0.93 -14.09
N LYS A 131 12.90 1.34 -15.04
CA LYS A 131 12.62 2.47 -15.94
C LYS A 131 12.34 1.96 -17.36
N ASN A 132 11.45 2.62 -18.08
CA ASN A 132 11.29 2.39 -19.53
C ASN A 132 12.25 3.28 -20.35
N GLU A 133 12.18 3.19 -21.67
CA GLU A 133 12.98 3.98 -22.61
C GLU A 133 12.80 5.50 -22.45
N SER A 134 11.64 5.94 -21.94
CA SER A 134 11.34 7.34 -21.65
C SER A 134 11.73 7.78 -20.23
N ASN A 135 12.54 6.99 -19.51
CA ASN A 135 12.96 7.22 -18.13
C ASN A 135 11.81 7.27 -17.09
N VAL A 136 10.62 6.83 -17.45
CA VAL A 136 9.48 6.74 -16.54
C VAL A 136 9.69 5.54 -15.61
N THR A 137 9.52 5.74 -14.30
CA THR A 137 9.72 4.70 -13.28
C THR A 137 8.44 3.91 -13.05
N PHE A 138 8.55 2.59 -13.07
CA PHE A 138 7.45 1.64 -12.85
C PHE A 138 7.74 0.75 -11.65
N ILE A 139 6.67 0.24 -11.04
CA ILE A 139 6.68 -0.69 -9.93
C ILE A 139 5.97 -1.97 -10.37
N SER A 140 6.55 -3.13 -10.07
CA SER A 140 5.91 -4.44 -10.31
C SER A 140 6.38 -5.48 -9.31
N ARG A 141 5.67 -6.62 -9.27
CA ARG A 141 6.18 -7.81 -8.60
C ARG A 141 7.37 -8.38 -9.38
N LYS A 142 8.35 -8.93 -8.67
CA LYS A 142 9.50 -9.61 -9.28
C LYS A 142 9.05 -10.86 -10.02
N GLU A 143 8.22 -11.65 -9.37
CA GLU A 143 7.58 -12.83 -9.93
C GLU A 143 6.40 -12.42 -10.82
N GLU A 144 6.24 -13.10 -11.94
CA GLU A 144 5.08 -12.92 -12.80
C GLU A 144 3.83 -13.46 -12.09
N CYS A 145 2.87 -12.57 -11.80
CA CYS A 145 1.54 -13.02 -11.40
C CYS A 145 0.87 -13.75 -12.57
N LYS A 146 0.09 -14.80 -12.29
CA LYS A 146 -0.67 -15.56 -13.31
C LYS A 146 -1.53 -14.66 -14.21
N TYR A 147 -1.94 -13.50 -13.70
CA TYR A 147 -2.76 -12.49 -14.35
C TYR A 147 -1.99 -11.53 -15.29
N THR A 148 -0.66 -11.61 -15.39
CA THR A 148 0.14 -10.79 -16.33
C THR A 148 0.26 -11.41 -17.72
N LYS A 149 -0.29 -12.62 -17.90
CA LYS A 149 -0.43 -13.23 -19.22
C LYS A 149 -1.61 -12.59 -19.92
N ILE A 150 -1.37 -12.06 -21.12
CA ILE A 150 -2.45 -11.70 -22.03
C ILE A 150 -3.06 -13.04 -22.44
N ASP A 151 -4.29 -13.33 -22.02
CA ASP A 151 -5.09 -14.34 -22.69
C ASP A 151 -5.23 -13.86 -24.13
N ARG A 152 -4.39 -14.40 -25.02
CA ARG A 152 -4.64 -14.37 -26.44
C ARG A 152 -5.88 -15.23 -26.63
N PHE A 153 -7.06 -14.65 -26.44
CA PHE A 153 -8.26 -15.20 -27.04
C PHE A 153 -7.99 -15.19 -28.54
N SER A 154 -7.68 -16.37 -29.04
CA SER A 154 -7.61 -16.70 -30.45
C SER A 154 -8.81 -16.08 -31.14
N SER A 155 -8.54 -15.12 -32.02
CA SER A 155 -9.52 -14.70 -33.01
C SER A 155 -9.79 -15.92 -33.89
N THR A 156 -10.96 -16.51 -33.71
CA THR A 156 -11.63 -17.36 -34.71
C THR A 156 -12.83 -16.60 -35.22
#